data_AF-A0A2H0UDN0-F1
#
_entry.id   AF-A0A2H0UDN0-F1
#
_cell.length_a   1.000
_cell.length_b   1.000
_cell.length_c   1.000
_cell.angle_alpha   90.00
_cell.angle_beta   90.00
_cell.angle_gamma   90.00
#
_symmetry.space_group_name_H-M   'P 1'
#
loop_
_entity.id
_entity.type
_entity.pdbx_description
1 polymer ?
#
loop_
_entity_poly.entity_id
_entity_poly.type
_entity_poly.pdbx_seq_one_letter_code
_entity_poly.pdbx_strand_id
1 'polypeptide(L)' 'MKDIQKKSDADLAKFIEEKREALREIRFKTAGSGMRDVKEIRNIKREVAQGLTERNARARKSMA' A
#
# COMPACT_ATOMS: atom_id res chain seq x y z
N MET A 1 10.18 5.30 -7.61
CA MET A 1 10.10 4.17 -6.65
C MET A 1 10.51 4.75 -5.30
N LYS A 2 9.56 5.22 -4.49
CA LYS A 2 9.89 5.79 -3.17
C LYS A 2 10.29 4.63 -2.26
N ASP A 3 11.57 4.55 -1.90
CA ASP A 3 12.18 3.92 -0.70
C ASP A 3 11.64 2.59 -0.12
N ILE A 4 10.71 1.89 -0.77
CA ILE A 4 10.10 0.64 -0.31
C ILE A 4 11.16 -0.46 -0.18
N GLN A 5 12.17 -0.44 -1.05
CA GLN A 5 13.31 -1.36 -1.00
C GLN A 5 14.17 -1.19 0.25
N LYS A 6 14.19 0.00 0.86
CA LYS A 6 14.97 0.28 2.08
C LYS A 6 14.26 -0.18 3.36
N LYS A 7 12.96 -0.49 3.29
CA LYS A 7 12.20 -0.97 4.45
C LYS A 7 12.60 -2.40 4.82
N SER A 8 12.68 -2.69 6.11
CA SER A 8 12.76 -4.07 6.61
C SER A 8 11.48 -4.84 6.24
N ASP A 9 11.51 -6.18 6.30
CA ASP A 9 10.31 -6.99 6.01
C ASP A 9 9.15 -6.66 6.96
N ALA A 10 9.46 -6.39 8.23
CA ALA A 10 8.47 -5.99 9.24
C ALA A 10 7.88 -4.61 8.91
N ASP A 11 8.71 -3.64 8.55
CA ASP A 11 8.24 -2.29 8.19
C ASP A 11 7.49 -2.26 6.87
N LEU A 12 7.85 -3.17 5.94
CA LEU A 12 7.13 -3.36 4.68
C LEU A 12 5.74 -3.93 4.93
N ALA A 13 5.62 -4.92 5.83
CA ALA A 13 4.32 -5.48 6.21
C ALA A 13 3.43 -4.43 6.89
N LYS A 14 3.96 -3.69 7.86
CA LYS A 14 3.24 -2.58 8.51
C LYS A 14 2.79 -1.52 7.51
N PHE A 15 3.68 -1.10 6.61
CA PHE A 15 3.36 -0.13 5.58
C PHE A 15 2.20 -0.58 4.67
N ILE A 16 2.16 -1.86 4.28
CA ILE A 16 1.07 -2.40 3.46
C ILE A 16 -0.26 -2.35 4.22
N GLU A 17 -0.26 -2.75 5.49
CA GLU A 17 -1.47 -2.75 6.33
C GLU A 17 -2.00 -1.34 6.59
N GLU A 18 -1.13 -0.39 6.95
CA GLU A 18 -1.50 1.03 7.12
C GLU A 18 -2.16 1.60 5.87
N LYS A 19 -1.61 1.30 4.68
CA LYS A 19 -2.15 1.80 3.41
C LYS A 19 -3.47 1.11 3.03
N ARG A 20 -3.66 -0.15 3.41
CA ARG A 20 -4.93 -0.85 3.22
C ARG A 20 -6.03 -0.27 4.12
N GLU A 21 -5.70 0.04 5.37
CA GLU A 21 -6.66 0.65 6.29
C GLU A 21 -7.02 2.08 5.85
N ALA A 22 -6.04 2.88 5.42
CA ALA A 22 -6.31 4.19 4.82
C ALA A 22 -7.26 4.09 3.60
N LEU A 23 -7.06 3.10 2.73
CA LEU A 23 -7.96 2.86 1.60
C LEU A 23 -9.36 2.46 2.06
N ARG A 24 -9.47 1.67 3.13
CA ARG A 24 -10.74 1.25 3.73
C ARG A 24 -11.49 2.46 4.29
N GLU A 25 -10.82 3.29 5.09
CA GLU A 25 -11.40 4.53 5.61
C GLU A 25 -11.91 5.44 4.49
N ILE A 26 -11.14 5.62 3.43
CA ILE A 26 -11.56 6.47 2.31
C ILE A 26 -12.83 5.88 1.66
N ARG A 27 -12.91 4.57 1.44
CA ARG A 27 -14.12 3.92 0.89
C ARG A 27 -15.35 4.19 1.74
N PHE A 28 -15.24 4.09 3.06
CA PHE A 28 -16.34 4.40 3.97
C PHE A 28 -16.68 5.89 3.99
N LYS A 29 -15.69 6.78 4.02
CA LYS A 29 -15.88 8.24 3.97
C LYS A 29 -16.55 8.70 2.66
N THR A 30 -16.22 8.07 1.52
CA THR A 30 -16.81 8.39 0.21
C THR A 30 -18.27 7.97 0.05
N ALA A 31 -18.78 7.06 0.89
CA ALA A 31 -20.16 6.59 0.80
C ALA A 31 -21.19 7.64 1.30
N GLY A 32 -20.76 8.62 2.12
CA GLY A 32 -21.66 9.62 2.72
C GLY A 32 -21.50 11.05 2.22
N SER A 33 -20.39 11.40 1.55
CA SER A 33 -20.18 12.74 0.98
C SER A 33 -19.24 12.66 -0.22
N GLY A 34 -19.54 13.42 -1.27
CA GLY A 34 -18.85 13.38 -2.57
C GLY A 34 -17.33 13.29 -2.46
N MET A 35 -16.76 12.43 -3.31
CA MET A 35 -15.36 12.02 -3.32
C MET A 35 -14.38 13.20 -3.22
N ARG A 36 -13.65 13.31 -2.11
CA ARG A 36 -12.81 14.48 -1.80
C ARG A 36 -11.41 14.47 -2.42
N ASP A 37 -10.80 13.31 -2.70
CA ASP A 37 -9.51 13.25 -3.42
C ASP A 37 -9.27 11.90 -4.15
N VAL A 38 -9.53 11.88 -5.46
CA VAL A 38 -9.30 10.71 -6.33
C VAL A 38 -7.81 10.40 -6.51
N LYS A 39 -6.96 11.43 -6.42
CA LYS A 39 -5.51 11.31 -6.60
C LYS A 39 -4.90 10.59 -5.40
N GLU A 40 -5.36 10.91 -4.20
CA GLU A 40 -4.96 10.20 -2.98
C GLU A 40 -5.30 8.70 -3.05
N ILE A 41 -6.53 8.35 -3.44
CA ILE A 41 -6.94 6.94 -3.62
C ILE A 41 -6.01 6.22 -4.61
N ARG A 42 -5.71 6.86 -5.75
CA ARG A 42 -4.83 6.29 -6.77
C ARG A 42 -3.41 6.09 -6.23
N ASN A 43 -2.90 7.04 -5.46
CA ASN A 43 -1.57 6.96 -4.85
C ASN A 43 -1.50 5.83 -3.82
N ILE A 44 -2.49 5.72 -2.92
CA ILE A 44 -2.55 4.66 -1.92
C ILE A 44 -2.59 3.27 -2.60
N LYS A 45 -3.43 3.09 -3.63
CA LYS A 45 -3.48 1.84 -4.40
C LYS A 45 -2.11 1.49 -5.02
N ARG A 46 -1.42 2.50 -5.58
CA ARG A 46 -0.08 2.33 -6.16
C ARG A 46 0.95 1.93 -5.09
N GLU A 47 0.92 2.56 -3.93
CA GLU A 47 1.82 2.26 -2.81
C GLU A 47 1.62 0.83 -2.29
N VAL A 48 0.36 0.39 -2.13
CA VAL A 48 0.04 -1.01 -1.77
C VAL A 48 0.59 -1.98 -2.81
N ALA A 49 0.38 -1.70 -4.11
CA ALA A 49 0.86 -2.56 -5.19
C ALA A 49 2.39 -2.67 -5.22
N GLN A 50 3.10 -1.56 -5.00
CA GLN A 50 4.56 -1.54 -4.92
C GLN A 50 5.06 -2.34 -3.71
N GLY A 51 4.44 -2.18 -2.54
CA GLY A 51 4.80 -2.94 -1.34
C GLY A 51 4.60 -4.45 -1.52
N LEU A 52 3.47 -4.87 -2.09
CA LEU A 52 3.20 -6.29 -2.38
C LEU A 52 4.18 -6.85 -3.42
N THR A 53 4.54 -6.06 -4.44
CA THR A 53 5.52 -6.47 -5.45
C THR A 53 6.88 -6.75 -4.81
N GLU A 54 7.37 -5.84 -3.97
CA GLU A 54 8.64 -6.01 -3.26
C GLU A 54 8.61 -7.25 -2.35
N ARG A 55 7.53 -7.41 -1.55
CA ARG A 55 7.37 -8.58 -0.68
C ARG A 55 7.41 -9.89 -1.48
N ASN A 56 6.74 -9.94 -2.62
CA ASN A 56 6.73 -11.10 -3.50
C ASN A 56 8.11 -11.34 -4.15
N ALA A 57 8.83 -10.27 -4.51
CA ALA A 57 10.18 -10.38 -5.04
C ALA A 57 11.16 -10.97 -4.01
N ARG A 58 11.07 -10.53 -2.74
CA ARG A 58 11.85 -11.10 -1.62
C ARG A 58 11.52 -12.58 -1.39
N ALA A 59 10.23 -12.92 -1.36
CA ALA A 59 9.78 -14.29 -1.19
C ALA A 59 10.27 -15.23 -2.31
N ARG A 60 10.30 -14.76 -3.56
CA ARG A 60 10.87 -15.52 -4.68
C ARG A 60 12.38 -15.70 -4.54
N LYS A 61 13.10 -14.66 -4.11
CA LYS A 61 14.56 -14.72 -3.89
C LYS A 61 14.93 -15.69 -2.76
N SER A 62 14.11 -15.83 -1.73
CA SER A 62 14.36 -16.83 -0.67
C SER A 62 14.07 -18.27 -1.09
N MET A 63 13.32 -18.49 -2.18
CA MET A 63 13.00 -19.83 -2.69
C MET A 63 13.93 -20.30 -3.82
N ALA A 64 14.82 -19.43 -4.31
CA ALA A 64 15.80 -19.71 -5.36
C ALA A 64 17.18 -19.90 -4.74
#